data_AF-A0A7Z0TTG8-F1
#
_entry.id   AF-A0A7Z0TTG8-F1
#
_cell.length_a   1.000
_cell.length_b   1.000
_cell.length_c   1.000
_cell.angle_alpha   90.00
_cell.angle_beta   90.00
_cell.angle_gamma   90.00
#
_symmetry.space_group_name_H-M   'P 1'
#
loop_
_entity.id
_entity.type
_entity.pdbx_description
1 polymer ?
#
loop_
_entity_poly.entity_id
_entity_poly.type
_entity_poly.pdbx_seq_one_letter_code
_entity_poly.pdbx_strand_id
1 'polypeptide(L)'
;MDRIGEVVDGQWRKFAIYRPVRKPLQNYSSSAIREGRMTTQKPVVWIGSSKDDLRAFPDEVRRVMGFAINDAQNGDEHPRAKALKGFGGRSVLEVIDDEDGDTFRAVYTVRFAGVIYVLHAFQKKSKKGIETPKHDILVIQARLKAAEAHYQENYGKGGKK
;
A
#
# COMPACT_ATOMS: atom_id res chain seq x y z
N MET A 1 41.54 -27.91 -37.93
CA MET A 1 41.86 -26.57 -37.42
C MET A 1 40.60 -25.73 -37.47
N ASP A 2 39.97 -25.27 -36.41
CA ASP A 2 39.88 -25.66 -35.01
C ASP A 2 38.71 -24.81 -34.46
N ARG A 3 37.98 -25.40 -33.51
CA ARG A 3 37.06 -24.77 -32.55
C ARG A 3 35.73 -24.16 -33.04
N ILE A 4 34.71 -25.01 -32.90
CA ILE A 4 33.42 -24.76 -32.24
C ILE A 4 33.46 -23.63 -31.19
N GLY A 5 32.46 -22.74 -31.26
CA GLY A 5 32.21 -21.65 -30.30
C GLY A 5 30.71 -21.34 -30.24
N GLU A 6 30.18 -21.33 -29.03
CA GLU A 6 28.81 -21.55 -28.56
C GLU A 6 27.90 -20.30 -28.63
N VAL A 7 26.59 -20.52 -28.77
CA VAL A 7 25.52 -19.50 -28.66
C VAL A 7 25.01 -19.48 -27.22
N VAL A 8 24.98 -18.30 -26.57
CA VAL A 8 24.29 -18.10 -25.28
C VAL A 8 23.49 -16.78 -25.27
N ASP A 9 22.17 -16.91 -25.27
CA ASP A 9 21.10 -16.12 -24.61
C ASP A 9 21.14 -14.57 -24.61
N GLY A 10 21.05 -13.97 -25.79
CA GLY A 10 19.74 -13.55 -26.31
C GLY A 10 18.81 -12.58 -25.54
N GLN A 11 19.15 -11.96 -24.40
CA GLN A 11 18.28 -10.92 -23.80
C GLN A 11 19.04 -9.77 -23.12
N TRP A 12 19.08 -8.62 -23.82
CA TRP A 12 19.41 -7.32 -23.24
C TRP A 12 18.19 -6.66 -22.58
N ARG A 13 18.44 -6.13 -21.39
CA ARG A 13 17.51 -5.38 -20.54
C ARG A 13 16.87 -4.19 -21.28
N LYS A 14 15.53 -4.12 -21.30
CA LYS A 14 14.81 -2.88 -21.65
C LYS A 14 14.44 -2.12 -20.37
N PHE A 15 15.16 -1.04 -20.09
CA PHE A 15 14.67 0.03 -19.24
C PHE A 15 13.51 0.73 -19.96
N ALA A 16 12.28 0.48 -19.51
CA ALA A 16 11.11 1.22 -19.96
C ALA A 16 11.03 2.54 -19.16
N ILE A 17 11.60 3.57 -19.76
CA ILE A 17 11.28 4.98 -19.55
C ILE A 17 9.78 5.18 -19.32
N TYR A 18 9.44 5.68 -18.13
CA TYR A 18 8.12 6.17 -17.77
C TYR A 18 7.66 7.22 -18.79
N ARG A 19 6.61 6.90 -19.54
CA ARG A 19 6.00 7.81 -20.51
C ARG A 19 4.66 8.27 -19.94
N PRO A 20 4.58 9.45 -19.29
CA PRO A 20 3.30 9.97 -18.84
C PRO A 20 2.50 10.38 -20.08
N VAL A 21 1.31 9.81 -20.25
CA VAL A 21 0.32 10.36 -21.18
C VAL A 21 -0.20 11.66 -20.57
N ARG A 22 0.57 12.74 -20.75
CA ARG A 22 0.08 14.10 -20.51
C ARG A 22 -0.95 14.39 -21.59
N LYS A 23 -2.24 14.40 -21.23
CA LYS A 23 -3.27 14.97 -22.11
C LYS A 23 -2.94 16.46 -22.34
N PRO A 24 -3.16 16.99 -23.56
CA PRO A 24 -2.81 18.37 -23.89
C PRO A 24 -3.69 19.34 -23.08
N LEU A 25 -3.04 20.39 -22.55
CA LEU A 25 -3.68 21.53 -21.92
C LEU A 25 -4.36 22.38 -22.99
N GLN A 26 -5.55 21.97 -23.43
CA GLN A 26 -6.45 22.83 -24.19
C GLN A 26 -7.68 23.13 -23.33
N ASN A 27 -7.76 24.41 -22.95
CA ASN A 27 -8.97 25.12 -22.56
C ASN A 27 -9.69 24.63 -21.29
N TYR A 28 -9.09 24.86 -20.12
CA TYR A 28 -9.89 25.00 -18.91
C TYR A 28 -10.40 26.44 -18.81
N SER A 29 -11.61 26.64 -19.35
CA SER A 29 -12.46 27.80 -19.15
C SER A 29 -12.51 28.20 -17.67
N SER A 30 -12.43 29.51 -17.39
CA SER A 30 -12.50 30.13 -16.06
C SER A 30 -13.78 29.84 -15.25
N SER A 31 -14.66 28.97 -15.74
CA SER A 31 -15.86 28.50 -15.03
C SER A 31 -15.61 27.32 -14.07
N ALA A 32 -14.50 26.59 -14.18
CA ALA A 32 -14.23 25.41 -13.33
C ALA A 32 -13.78 25.75 -11.89
N ILE A 33 -13.42 27.02 -11.61
CA ILE A 33 -13.06 27.46 -10.24
C ILE A 33 -14.31 27.61 -9.35
N ARG A 34 -15.52 27.51 -9.92
CA ARG A 34 -16.80 27.63 -9.19
C ARG A 34 -17.43 26.30 -8.74
N GLU A 35 -16.86 25.14 -9.08
CA GLU A 35 -17.34 23.84 -8.59
C GLU A 35 -16.22 23.11 -7.84
N GLY A 36 -16.16 23.38 -6.53
CA GLY A 36 -15.15 22.87 -5.62
C GLY A 36 -15.19 21.35 -5.44
N ARG A 37 -14.40 20.63 -6.24
CA ARG A 37 -13.86 19.32 -5.82
C ARG A 37 -12.60 19.53 -4.99
N MET A 38 -12.76 19.92 -3.73
CA MET A 38 -11.80 19.51 -2.71
C MET A 38 -12.03 18.01 -2.50
N THR A 39 -11.20 17.15 -3.07
CA THR A 39 -11.22 15.73 -2.70
C THR A 39 -10.64 15.62 -1.30
N THR A 40 -11.49 15.71 -0.28
CA THR A 40 -11.07 15.51 1.11
C THR A 40 -10.49 14.11 1.22
N GLN A 41 -9.18 14.00 1.43
CA GLN A 41 -8.49 12.72 1.57
C GLN A 41 -9.17 11.88 2.65
N LYS A 42 -9.31 10.57 2.42
CA LYS A 42 -9.83 9.69 3.47
C LYS A 42 -8.92 9.81 4.71
N PRO A 43 -9.48 9.96 5.93
CA PRO A 43 -8.68 9.90 7.14
C PRO A 43 -7.96 8.56 7.29
N VAL A 44 -6.83 8.58 7.99
CA VAL A 44 -6.09 7.38 8.40
C VAL A 44 -6.25 7.19 9.90
N VAL A 45 -6.67 5.98 10.29
CA VAL A 45 -6.70 5.55 11.68
C VAL A 45 -5.65 4.48 11.89
N TRP A 46 -4.82 4.66 12.92
CA TRP A 46 -3.75 3.74 13.26
C TRP A 46 -4.23 2.84 14.39
N ILE A 47 -4.17 1.51 14.19
CA ILE A 47 -4.60 0.54 15.19
C ILE A 47 -3.39 0.01 15.96
N GLY A 48 -3.49 0.00 17.29
CA GLY A 48 -2.43 -0.47 18.18
C GLY A 48 -1.12 0.30 17.97
N SER A 49 0.01 -0.41 17.98
CA SER A 49 1.35 0.16 17.82
C SER A 49 1.73 0.52 16.37
N SER A 50 0.87 0.26 15.39
CA SER A 50 1.22 0.32 13.96
C SER A 50 1.87 1.63 13.51
N LYS A 51 1.49 2.77 14.11
CA LYS A 51 2.10 4.07 13.82
C LYS A 51 3.54 4.17 14.30
N ASP A 52 3.79 3.73 15.53
CA ASP A 52 5.10 3.82 16.15
C ASP A 52 6.05 2.78 15.54
N ASP A 53 5.53 1.60 15.21
CA ASP A 53 6.28 0.57 14.48
C ASP A 53 6.72 1.07 13.09
N LEU A 54 5.83 1.73 12.33
CA LEU A 54 6.17 2.32 11.02
C LEU A 54 7.15 3.48 11.17
N ARG A 55 7.06 4.27 12.24
CA ARG A 55 7.98 5.40 12.50
C ARG A 55 9.39 4.94 12.80
N ALA A 56 9.56 3.73 13.35
CA ALA A 56 10.83 3.11 13.66
C ALA A 56 11.52 2.50 12.42
N PHE A 57 10.86 2.45 11.27
CA PHE A 57 11.48 1.99 10.03
C PHE A 57 12.58 2.95 9.54
N PRO A 58 13.54 2.46 8.73
CA PRO A 58 14.46 3.31 7.99
C PRO A 58 13.73 4.36 7.14
N ASP A 59 14.38 5.50 6.90
CA ASP A 59 13.76 6.66 6.27
C ASP A 59 13.19 6.36 4.87
N GLU A 60 13.94 5.60 4.06
CA GLU A 60 13.52 5.21 2.71
C GLU A 60 12.27 4.31 2.75
N VAL A 61 12.29 3.30 3.61
CA VAL A 61 11.13 2.41 3.83
C VAL A 61 9.92 3.21 4.29
N ARG A 62 10.10 4.10 5.27
CA ARG A 62 9.02 4.95 5.79
C ARG A 62 8.41 5.83 4.70
N ARG A 63 9.23 6.33 3.77
CA ARG A 63 8.78 7.12 2.62
C ARG A 63 7.90 6.27 1.69
N VAL A 64 8.34 5.06 1.34
CA VAL A 64 7.57 4.15 0.48
C VAL A 64 6.23 3.78 1.12
N MET A 65 6.23 3.41 2.40
CA MET A 65 4.98 3.06 3.10
C MET A 65 4.05 4.26 3.23
N GLY A 66 4.61 5.45 3.52
CA GLY A 66 3.85 6.70 3.61
C GLY A 66 3.18 7.08 2.28
N PHE A 67 3.90 6.95 1.16
CA PHE A 67 3.31 7.17 -0.18
C PHE A 67 2.18 6.20 -0.45
N ALA A 68 2.35 4.92 -0.10
CA ALA A 68 1.29 3.95 -0.33
C ALA A 68 0.02 4.21 0.48
N ILE A 69 0.17 4.67 1.72
CA ILE A 69 -0.97 5.09 2.54
C ILE A 69 -1.61 6.35 1.94
N ASN A 70 -0.83 7.33 1.51
CA ASN A 70 -1.35 8.53 0.86
C ASN A 70 -2.14 8.21 -0.42
N ASP A 71 -1.64 7.31 -1.28
CA ASP A 71 -2.36 6.85 -2.46
C ASP A 71 -3.72 6.23 -2.06
N ALA A 72 -3.72 5.35 -1.05
CA ALA A 72 -4.95 4.75 -0.53
C ALA A 72 -5.95 5.80 0.01
N GLN A 73 -5.46 6.86 0.65
CA GLN A 73 -6.29 7.97 1.12
C GLN A 73 -6.97 8.74 -0.03
N ASN A 74 -6.28 8.85 -1.17
CA ASN A 74 -6.81 9.47 -2.39
C ASN A 74 -7.71 8.53 -3.21
N GLY A 75 -7.81 7.26 -2.81
CA GLY A 75 -8.57 6.23 -3.53
C GLY A 75 -7.77 5.54 -4.63
N ASP A 76 -6.48 5.83 -4.74
CA ASP A 76 -5.54 5.16 -5.63
C ASP A 76 -4.91 3.95 -4.93
N GLU A 77 -4.18 3.15 -5.70
CA GLU A 77 -3.36 2.09 -5.14
C GLU A 77 -1.91 2.20 -5.61
N HIS A 78 -1.01 2.11 -4.63
CA HIS A 78 0.41 2.10 -4.88
C HIS A 78 0.87 0.83 -5.61
N PRO A 79 1.78 0.91 -6.59
CA PRO A 79 2.22 -0.25 -7.40
C PRO A 79 2.81 -1.42 -6.60
N ARG A 80 3.30 -1.17 -5.38
CA ARG A 80 3.84 -2.20 -4.48
C ARG A 80 2.81 -2.81 -3.53
N ALA A 81 1.57 -2.30 -3.52
CA ALA A 81 0.51 -2.86 -2.70
C ALA A 81 0.02 -4.19 -3.29
N LYS A 82 -0.17 -5.18 -2.41
CA LYS A 82 -0.62 -6.53 -2.77
C LYS A 82 -1.72 -6.96 -1.82
N ALA A 83 -2.67 -7.75 -2.33
CA ALA A 83 -3.68 -8.35 -1.46
C ALA A 83 -3.02 -9.34 -0.50
N LEU A 84 -3.24 -9.16 0.81
CA LEU A 84 -2.78 -10.09 1.82
C LEU A 84 -3.65 -11.35 1.76
N LYS A 85 -3.02 -12.51 1.53
CA LYS A 85 -3.73 -13.79 1.43
C LYS A 85 -4.44 -14.13 2.74
N GLY A 86 -5.62 -14.75 2.63
CA GLY A 86 -6.40 -15.22 3.79
C GLY A 86 -7.39 -14.19 4.37
N PHE A 87 -7.55 -13.01 3.76
CA PHE A 87 -8.43 -11.92 4.26
C PHE A 87 -9.61 -11.61 3.31
N GLY A 88 -10.16 -12.63 2.65
CA GLY A 88 -11.40 -12.48 1.87
C GLY A 88 -11.25 -11.55 0.66
N GLY A 89 -10.18 -11.72 -0.12
CA GLY A 89 -9.90 -10.94 -1.33
C GLY A 89 -9.03 -9.70 -1.05
N ARG A 90 -9.31 -8.60 -1.73
CA ARG A 90 -8.49 -7.38 -1.75
C ARG A 90 -8.94 -6.35 -0.70
N SER A 91 -9.37 -6.84 0.45
CA SER A 91 -9.86 -6.00 1.55
C SER A 91 -8.73 -5.53 2.47
N VAL A 92 -7.67 -6.33 2.57
CA VAL A 92 -6.44 -6.05 3.33
C VAL A 92 -5.27 -6.08 2.34
N LEU A 93 -4.50 -5.01 2.35
CA LEU A 93 -3.36 -4.80 1.47
C LEU A 93 -2.07 -4.75 2.29
N GLU A 94 -1.00 -5.31 1.74
CA GLU A 94 0.37 -5.18 2.26
C GLU A 94 1.25 -4.47 1.24
N VAL A 95 2.12 -3.59 1.73
CA VAL A 95 3.20 -2.97 0.95
C VAL A 95 4.51 -3.52 1.50
N ILE A 96 5.40 -3.89 0.59
CA ILE A 96 6.68 -4.54 0.89
C ILE A 96 7.80 -3.67 0.34
N ASP A 97 8.83 -3.45 1.14
CA ASP A 97 10.07 -2.78 0.73
C ASP A 97 11.25 -3.44 1.44
N ASP A 98 12.37 -3.55 0.73
CA ASP A 98 13.60 -4.15 1.24
C ASP A 98 14.65 -3.05 1.44
N GLU A 99 15.31 -3.02 2.60
CA GLU A 99 16.38 -2.08 2.94
C GLU A 99 17.48 -2.84 3.68
N ASP A 100 18.73 -2.69 3.25
CA ASP A 100 19.92 -3.35 3.81
C ASP A 100 19.76 -4.87 4.06
N GLY A 101 19.08 -5.55 3.14
CA GLY A 101 18.85 -7.00 3.22
C GLY A 101 17.81 -7.43 4.25
N ASP A 102 17.03 -6.49 4.79
CA ASP A 102 15.87 -6.69 5.64
C ASP A 102 14.58 -6.29 4.91
N THR A 103 13.53 -7.09 5.09
CA THR A 103 12.23 -6.86 4.43
C THR A 103 11.26 -6.23 5.42
N PHE A 104 10.70 -5.09 5.06
CA PHE A 104 9.71 -4.35 5.84
C PHE A 104 8.34 -4.43 5.19
N ARG A 105 7.30 -4.51 6.02
CA ARG A 105 5.92 -4.57 5.56
C ARG A 105 5.04 -3.62 6.33
N ALA A 106 4.14 -2.93 5.62
CA ALA A 106 3.02 -2.20 6.19
C ALA A 106 1.71 -2.79 5.67
N VAL A 107 0.75 -3.00 6.56
CA VAL A 107 -0.53 -3.64 6.28
C VAL A 107 -1.65 -2.69 6.63
N TYR A 108 -2.56 -2.46 5.68
CA TYR A 108 -3.72 -1.60 5.86
C TYR A 108 -4.97 -2.23 5.23
N THR A 109 -6.15 -1.75 5.64
CA THR A 109 -7.42 -2.20 5.05
C THR A 109 -8.18 -1.04 4.40
N VAL A 110 -8.78 -1.35 3.25
CA VAL A 110 -9.64 -0.48 2.46
C VAL A 110 -11.11 -0.94 2.51
N ARG A 111 -11.42 -1.93 3.37
CA ARG A 111 -12.77 -2.53 3.50
C ARG A 111 -13.82 -1.52 3.94
N PHE A 112 -13.41 -0.51 4.71
CA PHE A 112 -14.30 0.46 5.32
C PHE A 112 -14.39 1.72 4.44
N ALA A 113 -15.61 2.07 4.01
CA ALA A 113 -15.81 3.22 3.14
C ALA A 113 -15.40 4.52 3.85
N GLY A 114 -14.65 5.36 3.15
CA GLY A 114 -14.31 6.70 3.64
C GLY A 114 -13.21 6.77 4.71
N VAL A 115 -12.54 5.67 5.08
CA VAL A 115 -11.43 5.69 6.05
C VAL A 115 -10.43 4.56 5.77
N ILE A 116 -9.15 4.83 5.96
CA ILE A 116 -8.07 3.85 5.85
C ILE A 116 -7.62 3.45 7.25
N TYR A 117 -7.53 2.15 7.53
CA TYR A 117 -6.97 1.67 8.78
C TYR A 117 -5.63 1.01 8.54
N VAL A 118 -4.58 1.53 9.19
CA VAL A 118 -3.28 0.84 9.23
C VAL A 118 -3.31 -0.14 10.39
N LEU A 119 -3.11 -1.41 10.06
CA LEU A 119 -3.25 -2.53 10.98
C LEU A 119 -1.91 -2.92 11.58
N HIS A 120 -0.85 -3.00 10.78
CA HIS A 120 0.43 -3.47 11.27
C HIS A 120 1.58 -2.93 10.43
N ALA A 121 2.73 -2.74 11.06
CA ALA A 121 3.98 -2.44 10.39
C ALA A 121 5.07 -3.25 11.10
N PHE A 122 5.84 -4.04 10.36
CA PHE A 122 6.88 -4.88 10.94
C PHE A 122 8.03 -5.15 9.97
N GLN A 123 9.19 -5.38 10.54
CA GLN A 123 10.31 -6.01 9.85
C GLN A 123 10.17 -7.52 9.91
N LYS A 124 10.22 -8.19 8.76
CA LYS A 124 10.21 -9.65 8.69
C LYS A 124 11.54 -10.19 9.23
N LYS A 125 11.48 -10.92 10.35
CA LYS A 125 12.67 -11.47 11.03
C LYS A 125 13.41 -12.57 10.25
N SER A 126 12.71 -13.31 9.38
CA SER A 126 13.30 -14.38 8.58
C SER A 126 13.54 -13.93 7.15
N LYS A 127 14.77 -14.12 6.65
CA LYS A 127 15.10 -13.88 5.24
C LYS A 127 14.59 -14.97 4.28
N LYS A 128 14.04 -16.08 4.82
CA LYS A 128 13.50 -17.20 4.03
C LYS A 128 11.96 -17.16 3.97
N GLY A 129 11.40 -17.55 2.82
CA GLY A 129 9.96 -17.63 2.57
C GLY A 129 9.31 -16.31 2.18
N ILE A 130 8.29 -16.37 1.32
CA ILE A 130 7.51 -15.19 0.88
C ILE A 130 6.34 -14.87 1.84
N GLU A 131 5.96 -15.84 2.66
CA GLU A 131 4.76 -15.76 3.50
C GLU A 131 4.98 -14.86 4.72
N THR A 132 3.90 -14.18 5.10
CA THR A 132 3.83 -13.43 6.36
C THR A 132 3.86 -14.40 7.54
N PRO A 133 4.72 -14.19 8.55
CA PRO A 133 4.77 -15.09 9.71
C PRO A 133 3.42 -15.22 10.41
N LYS A 134 3.12 -16.42 10.94
CA LYS A 134 1.85 -16.72 11.62
C LYS A 134 1.52 -15.74 12.74
N HIS A 135 2.53 -15.29 13.50
CA HIS A 135 2.35 -14.30 14.55
C HIS A 135 1.81 -12.97 14.01
N ASP A 136 2.41 -12.45 12.93
CA ASP A 136 1.97 -11.20 12.30
C ASP A 136 0.55 -11.33 11.72
N ILE A 137 0.20 -12.48 11.14
CA ILE A 137 -1.18 -12.77 10.70
C ILE A 137 -2.18 -12.66 11.85
N LEU A 138 -1.87 -13.21 13.02
CA LEU A 138 -2.74 -13.14 14.20
C LEU A 138 -2.89 -11.70 14.70
N VAL A 139 -1.80 -10.92 14.71
CA VAL A 139 -1.85 -9.48 15.05
C VAL A 139 -2.76 -8.73 14.07
N ILE A 140 -2.63 -8.98 12.77
CA ILE A 140 -3.44 -8.33 11.74
C ILE A 140 -4.93 -8.69 11.91
N GLN A 141 -5.26 -9.96 12.18
CA GLN A 141 -6.64 -10.40 12.44
C GLN A 141 -7.25 -9.70 13.66
N ALA A 142 -6.52 -9.67 14.78
CA ALA A 142 -6.98 -9.02 15.99
C ALA A 142 -7.22 -7.51 15.77
N ARG A 143 -6.29 -6.85 15.08
CA ARG A 143 -6.38 -5.41 14.79
C ARG A 143 -7.43 -5.07 13.74
N LEU A 144 -7.70 -5.97 12.79
CA LEU A 144 -8.81 -5.81 11.84
C LEU A 144 -10.16 -5.85 12.55
N LYS A 145 -10.32 -6.73 13.55
CA LYS A 145 -11.53 -6.76 14.40
C LYS A 145 -11.68 -5.46 15.21
N ALA A 146 -10.58 -4.92 15.73
CA ALA A 146 -10.59 -3.64 16.42
C ALA A 146 -10.96 -2.47 15.48
N ALA A 147 -10.45 -2.48 14.24
CA ALA A 147 -10.82 -1.52 13.21
C ALA A 147 -12.33 -1.59 12.86
N GLU A 148 -12.90 -2.79 12.78
CA GLU A 148 -14.33 -2.99 12.54
C GLU A 148 -15.19 -2.40 13.67
N ALA A 149 -14.81 -2.64 14.93
CA ALA A 149 -15.49 -2.06 16.08
C ALA A 149 -15.39 -0.53 16.08
N HIS A 150 -14.20 0.02 15.87
CA HIS A 150 -13.99 1.48 15.76
C HIS A 150 -14.83 2.07 14.62
N TYR A 151 -14.90 1.40 13.48
CA TYR A 151 -15.70 1.85 12.35
C TYR A 151 -17.20 1.87 12.67
N GLN A 152 -17.72 0.81 13.29
CA GLN A 152 -19.14 0.74 13.69
C GLN A 152 -19.51 1.86 14.67
N GLU A 153 -18.66 2.13 15.65
CA GLU A 153 -18.88 3.17 16.65
C GLU A 153 -18.87 4.58 16.07
N ASN A 154 -17.92 4.87 15.16
CA ASN A 154 -17.66 6.24 14.68
C ASN A 154 -18.30 6.56 13.32
N TYR A 155 -18.57 5.55 12.48
CA TYR A 155 -19.06 5.72 11.10
C TYR A 155 -20.33 4.90 10.81
N GLY A 156 -20.65 3.88 11.62
CA GLY A 156 -21.77 2.97 11.39
C GLY A 156 -23.18 3.58 11.48
N LYS A 157 -23.31 4.81 12.01
CA LYS A 157 -24.61 5.49 12.15
C LYS A 157 -25.09 6.23 10.89
N GLY A 158 -24.30 6.28 9.81
CA GLY A 158 -24.61 7.04 8.59
C GLY A 158 -25.10 6.22 7.38
N GLY A 159 -25.18 4.88 7.48
CA GLY A 159 -25.42 3.98 6.34
C GLY A 159 -26.88 3.61 6.04
N LYS A 160 -27.87 4.34 6.57
CA LYS A 160 -29.28 4.18 6.18
C LYS A 160 -29.74 5.44 5.44
N LYS A 161 -29.62 5.43 4.12
CA LYS A 161 -30.51 6.13 3.21
C LYS A 161 -30.68 5.30 1.96
#